data_AF-R9N556-F1
#
_entry.id   AF-R9N556-F1
#
_cell.length_a   1.000
_cell.length_b   1.000
_cell.length_c   1.000
_cell.angle_alpha   90.00
_cell.angle_beta   90.00
_cell.angle_gamma   90.00
#
_symmetry.space_group_name_H-M   'P 1'
#
loop_
_entity.id
_entity.type
_entity.pdbx_description
1 polymer ?
#
loop_
_entity_poly.entity_id
_entity_poly.type
_entity_poly.pdbx_seq_one_letter_code
_entity_poly.pdbx_strand_id
1 'polypeptide(L)'
;MAVKNFDVMNLGKAGLLNPEQAGYKDSIEIIKDESFRVQKSFVKIGWYLKHIRDNELFKEDGYASIWECAADQLGYSQATASRFINICEKFSKNHNSPELDVKYAGFDKSQMIEMLPMEPEQLEKVVPEMTVKQIRDIKTNDKLPKTAENDADIPGQTSIEKDFPEYMPEKQEEDLKKEKTEVYATSHKEECFALADEEKIIDGEYHEIEEPAEEVHVTEERLSPYGLPKTSYSEESLITTVGVGCGHKYYCFSCAQDCTIRQKDRYCREASLGNPFSCTTMHVLENVRAEQPDGQCQFINLDMAEHTLGKDPEPCCKNCDNESCGYRCQRSINKVNTEAADSDLMPKDGLAVTKYILKQENKILDDMLKFNDLPEMTVLKQKTIVAALAAMVCDLEAAESAPGPEPQPELPILKNNDQRKQWLEAYKTWGLWYRDENIDVNYYKYDFKDGSRLVVAEYLQRQDYYKKNKAEDEHFYHLLQIGKEGYKFKYNEKYRNSTDSETYLVDFLKNLQKRNLPVPDDKFFND
;
A
#
# COMPACT_ATOMS: atom_id res chain seq x y z
N MET A 1 -23.90 -33.99 16.41
CA MET A 1 -23.51 -34.25 15.01
C MET A 1 -22.00 -34.50 15.01
N ALA A 2 -21.50 -35.44 14.21
CA ALA A 2 -20.07 -35.74 14.19
C ALA A 2 -19.30 -34.61 13.48
N VAL A 3 -18.37 -33.98 14.19
CA VAL A 3 -17.38 -33.08 13.57
C VAL A 3 -16.45 -33.97 12.75
N LYS A 4 -16.41 -33.77 11.43
CA LYS A 4 -15.41 -34.43 10.58
C LYS A 4 -14.05 -33.78 10.84
N ASN A 5 -12.99 -34.59 10.93
CA ASN A 5 -11.63 -34.06 10.89
C ASN A 5 -11.43 -33.30 9.57
N PHE A 6 -10.88 -32.10 9.67
CA PHE A 6 -10.59 -31.23 8.55
C PHE A 6 -9.16 -31.48 8.09
N ASP A 7 -8.95 -31.65 6.77
CA ASP A 7 -7.63 -31.90 6.20
C ASP A 7 -7.05 -30.58 5.65
N VAL A 8 -6.00 -30.10 6.31
CA VAL A 8 -5.40 -28.77 6.11
C VAL A 8 -4.60 -28.70 4.80
N MET A 9 -4.27 -29.84 4.18
CA MET A 9 -3.36 -29.92 3.03
C MET A 9 -3.88 -29.35 1.69
N ASN A 10 -5.13 -28.86 1.62
CA ASN A 10 -5.73 -28.32 0.39
C ASN A 10 -5.92 -26.78 0.35
N LEU A 11 -5.28 -26.03 1.27
CA LEU A 11 -5.41 -24.56 1.36
C LEU A 11 -4.69 -23.76 0.24
N GLY A 12 -4.08 -24.41 -0.74
CA GLY A 12 -3.40 -23.75 -1.87
C GLY A 12 -4.32 -23.18 -2.96
N LYS A 13 -5.64 -23.40 -2.88
CA LYS A 13 -6.62 -23.01 -3.93
C LYS A 13 -7.93 -22.39 -3.44
N ALA A 14 -8.13 -22.24 -2.12
CA ALA A 14 -9.36 -21.70 -1.56
C ALA A 14 -9.21 -20.20 -1.24
N GLY A 15 -10.20 -19.39 -1.63
CA GLY A 15 -10.30 -18.00 -1.23
C GLY A 15 -10.65 -17.82 0.25
N LEU A 16 -10.83 -16.56 0.67
CA LEU A 16 -11.16 -16.15 2.04
C LEU A 16 -12.21 -17.05 2.71
N LEU A 17 -11.79 -17.80 3.73
CA LEU A 17 -12.69 -18.56 4.60
C LEU A 17 -13.54 -17.59 5.43
N ASN A 18 -14.86 -17.82 5.50
CA ASN A 18 -15.73 -17.03 6.36
C ASN A 18 -15.33 -17.28 7.84
N PRO A 19 -14.98 -16.23 8.63
CA PRO A 19 -14.60 -16.39 10.04
C PRO A 19 -15.65 -17.12 10.90
N GLU A 20 -16.92 -17.07 10.54
CA GLU A 20 -18.01 -17.78 11.23
C GLU A 20 -17.94 -19.32 11.09
N GLN A 21 -17.11 -19.83 10.17
CA GLN A 21 -16.98 -21.25 9.86
C GLN A 21 -15.66 -21.87 10.37
N ALA A 22 -14.71 -21.06 10.84
CA ALA A 22 -13.40 -21.50 11.32
C ALA A 22 -13.36 -21.55 12.86
N GLY A 23 -12.89 -22.66 13.45
CA GLY A 23 -12.66 -22.74 14.88
C GLY A 23 -11.46 -21.89 15.34
N TYR A 24 -11.30 -21.72 16.66
CA TYR A 24 -10.14 -21.02 17.23
C TYR A 24 -8.81 -21.62 16.78
N LYS A 25 -8.69 -22.95 16.73
CA LYS A 25 -7.45 -23.64 16.31
C LYS A 25 -7.17 -23.40 14.82
N ASP A 26 -8.17 -23.63 13.98
CA ASP A 26 -8.07 -23.46 12.53
C ASP A 26 -7.71 -22.00 12.17
N SER A 27 -8.32 -21.03 12.86
CA SER A 27 -8.01 -19.60 12.73
C SER A 27 -6.55 -19.29 13.07
N ILE A 28 -6.00 -19.88 14.14
CA ILE A 28 -4.59 -19.71 14.53
C ILE A 28 -3.65 -20.38 13.51
N GLU A 29 -4.03 -21.50 12.91
CA GLU A 29 -3.23 -22.16 11.86
C GLU A 29 -3.23 -21.36 10.55
N ILE A 30 -4.38 -20.80 10.15
CA ILE A 30 -4.49 -19.89 9.00
C ILE A 30 -3.61 -18.64 9.20
N ILE A 31 -3.65 -18.02 10.39
CA ILE A 31 -2.80 -16.85 10.73
C ILE A 31 -1.31 -17.21 10.65
N LYS A 32 -0.91 -18.43 11.05
CA LYS A 32 0.47 -18.89 10.95
C LYS A 32 0.92 -19.07 9.50
N ASP A 33 0.10 -19.69 8.63
CA ASP A 33 0.46 -19.87 7.22
C ASP A 33 0.53 -18.52 6.48
N GLU A 34 -0.42 -17.61 6.70
CA GLU A 34 -0.38 -16.27 6.09
C GLU A 34 0.81 -15.44 6.60
N SER A 35 1.17 -15.52 7.90
CA SER A 35 2.41 -14.91 8.39
C SER A 35 3.66 -15.46 7.68
N PHE A 36 3.72 -16.77 7.44
CA PHE A 36 4.81 -17.42 6.72
C PHE A 36 4.87 -17.02 5.23
N ARG A 37 3.72 -16.83 4.57
CA ARG A 37 3.63 -16.27 3.21
C ARG A 37 4.14 -14.83 3.15
N VAL A 38 3.83 -14.01 4.17
CA VAL A 38 4.32 -12.64 4.33
C VAL A 38 5.84 -12.60 4.56
N GLN A 39 6.39 -13.51 5.37
CA GLN A 39 7.86 -13.63 5.56
C GLN A 39 8.59 -13.93 4.24
N LYS A 40 8.12 -14.92 3.47
CA LYS A 40 8.65 -15.23 2.13
C LYS A 40 8.56 -14.03 1.18
N SER A 41 7.47 -13.26 1.29
CA SER A 41 7.27 -12.05 0.48
C SER A 41 8.32 -10.98 0.79
N PHE A 42 8.71 -10.77 2.05
CA PHE A 42 9.78 -9.81 2.38
C PHE A 42 11.14 -10.18 1.79
N VAL A 43 11.51 -11.47 1.81
CA VAL A 43 12.76 -11.95 1.19
C VAL A 43 12.72 -11.72 -0.32
N LYS A 44 11.61 -12.06 -0.97
CA LYS A 44 11.40 -11.88 -2.41
C LYS A 44 11.43 -10.40 -2.83
N ILE A 45 10.76 -9.51 -2.07
CA ILE A 45 10.80 -8.06 -2.29
C ILE A 45 12.23 -7.53 -2.13
N GLY A 46 12.93 -7.94 -1.07
CA GLY A 46 14.33 -7.59 -0.85
C GLY A 46 15.25 -8.03 -1.98
N TRP A 47 15.04 -9.22 -2.54
CA TRP A 47 15.80 -9.74 -3.67
C TRP A 47 15.59 -8.91 -4.95
N TYR A 48 14.35 -8.51 -5.26
CA TYR A 48 14.09 -7.63 -6.42
C TYR A 48 14.64 -6.22 -6.21
N LEU A 49 14.48 -5.62 -5.03
CA LEU A 49 15.08 -4.31 -4.71
C LEU A 49 16.60 -4.34 -4.82
N LYS A 50 17.23 -5.44 -4.35
CA LYS A 50 18.66 -5.70 -4.51
C LYS A 50 19.05 -5.84 -5.98
N HIS A 51 18.29 -6.59 -6.77
CA HIS A 51 18.54 -6.74 -8.21
C HIS A 51 18.49 -5.41 -8.97
N ILE A 52 17.51 -4.55 -8.67
CA ILE A 52 17.37 -3.20 -9.26
C ILE A 52 18.52 -2.29 -8.80
N ARG A 53 18.93 -2.36 -7.53
CA ARG A 53 20.09 -1.63 -6.98
C ARG A 53 21.39 -2.04 -7.68
N ASP A 54 21.69 -3.34 -7.67
CA ASP A 54 23.00 -3.89 -8.06
C ASP A 54 23.25 -3.82 -9.58
N ASN A 55 22.17 -3.77 -10.38
CA ASN A 55 22.24 -3.58 -11.84
C ASN A 55 21.88 -2.16 -12.28
N GLU A 56 21.72 -1.22 -11.34
CA GLU A 56 21.38 0.20 -11.57
C GLU A 56 20.11 0.45 -12.41
N LEU A 57 19.15 -0.49 -12.44
CA LEU A 57 17.97 -0.45 -13.33
C LEU A 57 17.04 0.74 -13.04
N PHE A 58 17.10 1.32 -11.85
CA PHE A 58 16.38 2.55 -11.49
C PHE A 58 16.74 3.76 -12.38
N LYS A 59 17.86 3.70 -13.12
CA LYS A 59 18.25 4.73 -14.11
C LYS A 59 17.40 4.69 -15.38
N GLU A 60 16.71 3.60 -15.69
CA GLU A 60 15.86 3.48 -16.89
C GLU A 60 14.69 4.47 -16.85
N ASP A 61 14.10 4.67 -15.67
CA ASP A 61 13.04 5.67 -15.40
C ASP A 61 13.58 7.04 -14.97
N GLY A 62 14.91 7.23 -14.99
CA GLY A 62 15.56 8.51 -14.71
C GLY A 62 15.84 8.84 -13.24
N TYR A 63 15.63 7.91 -12.30
CA TYR A 63 15.90 8.15 -10.87
C TYR A 63 17.40 8.17 -10.56
N ALA A 64 17.79 8.96 -9.55
CA ALA A 64 19.18 9.06 -9.09
C ALA A 64 19.57 7.91 -8.14
N SER A 65 18.60 7.24 -7.51
CA SER A 65 18.85 6.09 -6.63
C SER A 65 17.67 5.14 -6.52
N ILE A 66 17.93 3.89 -6.12
CA ILE A 66 16.90 2.90 -5.75
C ILE A 66 15.94 3.42 -4.67
N TRP A 67 16.37 4.32 -3.79
CA TRP A 67 15.53 4.86 -2.71
C TRP A 67 14.46 5.81 -3.23
N GLU A 68 14.81 6.60 -4.25
CA GLU A 68 13.90 7.53 -4.91
C GLU A 68 12.86 6.76 -5.75
N CYS A 69 13.33 5.79 -6.55
CA CYS A 69 12.49 4.84 -7.28
C CYS A 69 11.53 4.08 -6.35
N ALA A 70 12.00 3.57 -5.21
CA ALA A 70 11.16 2.83 -4.26
C ALA A 70 10.16 3.74 -3.53
N ALA A 71 10.47 5.01 -3.30
CA ALA A 71 9.53 5.96 -2.71
C ALA A 71 8.42 6.35 -3.70
N ASP A 72 8.77 6.62 -4.95
CA ASP A 72 7.85 7.11 -5.98
C ASP A 72 6.97 5.99 -6.59
N GLN A 73 7.57 4.86 -6.96
CA GLN A 73 6.86 3.75 -7.62
C GLN A 73 6.22 2.75 -6.64
N LEU A 74 6.76 2.60 -5.43
CA LEU A 74 6.34 1.56 -4.47
C LEU A 74 5.85 2.12 -3.12
N GLY A 75 5.91 3.43 -2.90
CA GLY A 75 5.54 4.06 -1.62
C GLY A 75 6.44 3.69 -0.44
N TYR A 76 7.64 3.12 -0.69
CA TYR A 76 8.54 2.66 0.37
C TYR A 76 9.54 3.73 0.78
N SER A 77 9.59 4.01 2.09
CA SER A 77 10.67 4.84 2.65
C SER A 77 12.03 4.17 2.45
N GLN A 78 13.10 4.98 2.38
CA GLN A 78 14.49 4.50 2.29
C GLN A 78 14.82 3.47 3.38
N ALA A 79 14.34 3.67 4.61
CA ALA A 79 14.55 2.76 5.73
C ALA A 79 13.86 1.40 5.50
N THR A 80 12.65 1.39 4.96
CA THR A 80 11.89 0.17 4.64
C THR A 80 12.54 -0.61 3.49
N ALA A 81 12.89 0.07 2.39
CA ALA A 81 13.56 -0.56 1.26
C ALA A 81 14.93 -1.16 1.66
N SER A 82 15.72 -0.41 2.45
CA SER A 82 17.00 -0.88 2.99
C SER A 82 16.82 -2.11 3.89
N ARG A 83 15.81 -2.10 4.77
CA ARG A 83 15.49 -3.23 5.65
C ARG A 83 15.13 -4.49 4.86
N PHE A 84 14.37 -4.38 3.76
CA PHE A 84 14.04 -5.55 2.91
C PHE A 84 15.28 -6.11 2.21
N ILE A 85 16.15 -5.26 1.66
CA ILE A 85 17.41 -5.71 1.06
C ILE A 85 18.27 -6.44 2.09
N ASN A 86 18.44 -5.88 3.30
CA ASN A 86 19.23 -6.50 4.37
C ASN A 86 18.63 -7.84 4.84
N ILE A 87 17.28 -7.97 4.85
CA ILE A 87 16.59 -9.25 5.14
C ILE A 87 16.92 -10.30 4.07
N CYS A 88 16.90 -9.92 2.78
CA CYS A 88 17.32 -10.81 1.71
C CYS A 88 18.80 -11.19 1.83
N GLU A 89 19.69 -10.22 1.99
CA GLU A 89 21.14 -10.45 2.10
C GLU A 89 21.49 -11.34 3.30
N LYS A 90 20.74 -11.29 4.41
CA LYS A 90 21.05 -12.10 5.59
C LYS A 90 20.36 -13.46 5.65
N PHE A 91 19.09 -13.54 5.24
CA PHE A 91 18.25 -14.72 5.49
C PHE A 91 17.83 -15.51 4.24
N SER A 92 18.13 -15.03 3.03
CA SER A 92 17.88 -15.82 1.81
C SER A 92 18.88 -16.96 1.62
N LYS A 93 18.49 -17.99 0.86
CA LYS A 93 19.42 -19.04 0.41
C LYS A 93 20.63 -18.41 -0.28
N ASN A 94 21.82 -18.81 0.15
CA ASN A 94 23.11 -18.31 -0.36
C ASN A 94 23.26 -16.77 -0.34
N HIS A 95 22.54 -16.05 0.54
CA HIS A 95 22.58 -14.59 0.67
C HIS A 95 22.15 -13.81 -0.61
N ASN A 96 21.55 -14.50 -1.60
CA ASN A 96 21.15 -13.92 -2.87
C ASN A 96 20.02 -14.68 -3.59
N SER A 97 18.94 -15.03 -2.88
CA SER A 97 17.80 -15.76 -3.44
C SER A 97 16.45 -15.10 -3.14
N PRO A 98 15.42 -15.23 -4.01
CA PRO A 98 14.05 -14.84 -3.67
C PRO A 98 13.42 -15.78 -2.61
N GLU A 99 14.10 -16.86 -2.22
CA GLU A 99 13.64 -17.83 -1.22
C GLU A 99 14.39 -17.71 0.10
N LEU A 100 13.65 -17.82 1.21
CA LEU A 100 14.16 -17.95 2.58
C LEU A 100 15.00 -19.23 2.72
N ASP A 101 16.12 -19.14 3.45
CA ASP A 101 16.93 -20.30 3.81
C ASP A 101 16.15 -21.21 4.78
N VAL A 102 16.26 -22.53 4.60
CA VAL A 102 15.55 -23.53 5.41
C VAL A 102 15.93 -23.42 6.90
N LYS A 103 17.17 -22.99 7.20
CA LYS A 103 17.62 -22.75 8.58
C LYS A 103 16.89 -21.61 9.30
N TYR A 104 16.17 -20.76 8.57
CA TYR A 104 15.34 -19.67 9.11
C TYR A 104 13.84 -19.92 8.92
N ALA A 105 13.43 -21.12 8.51
CA ALA A 105 12.02 -21.50 8.49
C ALA A 105 11.45 -21.51 9.93
N GLY A 106 10.33 -20.82 10.14
CA GLY A 106 9.64 -20.74 11.44
C GLY A 106 9.90 -19.47 12.25
N PHE A 107 10.86 -18.62 11.87
CA PHE A 107 11.08 -17.32 12.53
C PHE A 107 10.10 -16.26 12.00
N ASP A 108 9.38 -15.59 12.89
CA ASP A 108 8.52 -14.44 12.60
C ASP A 108 9.32 -13.23 12.09
N LYS A 109 8.66 -12.38 11.30
CA LYS A 109 9.11 -11.05 10.85
C LYS A 109 9.80 -10.27 11.99
N SER A 110 9.21 -10.24 13.18
CA SER A 110 9.71 -9.48 14.33
C SER A 110 11.02 -10.06 14.87
N GLN A 111 11.15 -11.40 14.87
CA GLN A 111 12.38 -12.09 15.26
C GLN A 111 13.49 -11.85 14.22
N MET A 112 13.17 -11.99 12.92
CA MET A 112 14.11 -11.73 11.82
C MET A 112 14.66 -10.29 11.85
N ILE A 113 13.81 -9.28 12.11
CA ILE A 113 14.25 -7.88 12.24
C ILE A 113 15.20 -7.70 13.42
N GLU A 114 14.97 -8.37 14.55
CA GLU A 114 15.94 -8.36 15.66
C GLU A 114 17.22 -9.14 15.31
N MET A 115 17.17 -10.17 14.48
CA MET A 115 18.34 -10.95 14.07
C MET A 115 19.24 -10.22 13.06
N LEU A 116 18.76 -9.16 12.39
CA LEU A 116 19.56 -8.35 11.44
C LEU A 116 20.89 -7.82 12.01
N PRO A 117 20.96 -7.19 13.20
CA PRO A 117 22.21 -6.70 13.80
C PRO A 117 22.97 -7.74 14.67
N MET A 118 22.63 -9.03 14.62
CA MET A 118 23.33 -10.09 15.38
C MET A 118 24.54 -10.65 14.63
N GLU A 119 25.62 -10.98 15.35
CA GLU A 119 26.76 -11.71 14.77
C GLU A 119 26.44 -13.20 14.55
N PRO A 120 27.17 -13.93 13.67
CA PRO A 120 26.93 -15.35 13.40
C PRO A 120 26.89 -16.22 14.67
N GLU A 121 27.82 -16.00 15.60
CA GLU A 121 27.90 -16.71 16.89
C GLU A 121 26.69 -16.45 17.81
N GLN A 122 26.00 -15.32 17.63
CA GLN A 122 24.78 -14.99 18.36
C GLN A 122 23.55 -15.61 17.69
N LEU A 123 23.54 -15.71 16.36
CA LEU A 123 22.46 -16.31 15.58
C LEU A 123 22.30 -17.82 15.88
N GLU A 124 23.39 -18.55 16.10
CA GLU A 124 23.36 -19.96 16.51
C GLU A 124 22.64 -20.19 17.85
N LYS A 125 22.59 -19.16 18.72
CA LYS A 125 21.91 -19.22 20.03
C LYS A 125 20.40 -18.95 19.93
N VAL A 126 19.87 -18.59 18.76
CA VAL A 126 18.46 -18.23 18.58
C VAL A 126 17.67 -19.40 17.99
N VAL A 127 16.57 -19.79 18.65
CA VAL A 127 15.61 -20.78 18.13
C VAL A 127 14.24 -20.15 17.86
N PRO A 128 13.42 -20.69 16.93
CA PRO A 128 12.13 -20.10 16.53
C PRO A 128 11.15 -19.86 17.68
N GLU A 129 11.20 -20.66 18.74
CA GLU A 129 10.32 -20.57 19.91
C GLU A 129 10.65 -19.38 20.84
N MET A 130 11.77 -18.68 20.62
CA MET A 130 12.20 -17.58 21.48
C MET A 130 11.40 -16.30 21.24
N THR A 131 10.86 -15.71 22.31
CA THR A 131 10.21 -14.39 22.21
C THR A 131 11.20 -13.30 21.78
N VAL A 132 10.71 -12.29 21.08
CA VAL A 132 11.48 -11.09 20.66
C VAL A 132 12.28 -10.46 21.82
N LYS A 133 11.75 -10.54 23.05
CA LYS A 133 12.46 -10.09 24.26
C LYS A 133 13.72 -10.94 24.54
N GLN A 134 13.60 -12.26 24.55
CA GLN A 134 14.74 -13.16 24.77
C GLN A 134 15.81 -13.01 23.67
N ILE A 135 15.40 -12.73 22.43
CA ILE A 135 16.32 -12.39 21.32
C ILE A 135 17.10 -11.10 21.63
N ARG A 136 16.46 -10.06 22.18
CA ARG A 136 17.14 -8.83 22.64
C ARG A 136 18.05 -9.06 23.85
N ASP A 137 17.68 -9.98 24.75
CA ASP A 137 18.50 -10.33 25.90
C ASP A 137 19.82 -11.00 25.47
N ILE A 138 19.82 -11.86 24.44
CA ILE A 138 21.06 -12.41 23.81
C ILE A 138 22.00 -11.28 23.35
N LYS A 139 21.47 -10.27 22.63
CA LYS A 139 22.27 -9.11 22.15
C LYS A 139 22.92 -8.31 23.27
N THR A 140 22.34 -8.38 24.47
CA THR A 140 22.72 -7.53 25.61
C THR A 140 23.77 -8.23 26.48
N ASN A 141 23.68 -9.56 26.60
CA ASN A 141 24.57 -10.35 27.46
C ASN A 141 25.96 -10.64 26.86
N ASP A 142 26.11 -10.68 25.53
CA ASP A 142 27.40 -10.94 24.85
C ASP A 142 28.27 -9.68 24.63
N LYS A 143 27.88 -8.49 25.13
CA LYS A 143 28.65 -7.25 24.92
C LYS A 143 29.89 -7.12 25.81
N LEU A 144 31.04 -7.57 25.29
CA LEU A 144 32.36 -7.15 25.76
C LEU A 144 32.63 -5.65 25.47
N PRO A 145 33.51 -4.96 26.23
CA PRO A 145 33.73 -3.52 26.10
C PRO A 145 34.38 -3.15 24.75
N LYS A 146 33.84 -2.10 24.13
CA LYS A 146 34.09 -1.69 22.73
C LYS A 146 35.56 -1.37 22.41
N THR A 147 36.03 -1.83 21.25
CA THR A 147 36.87 -1.00 20.36
C THR A 147 35.97 -0.07 19.55
N ALA A 148 36.34 1.20 19.46
CA ALA A 148 35.53 2.23 18.81
C ALA A 148 35.84 2.34 17.32
N GLU A 149 35.07 1.64 16.49
CA GLU A 149 34.83 1.91 15.07
C GLU A 149 33.59 1.09 14.65
N ASN A 150 32.72 1.64 13.80
CA ASN A 150 31.42 1.08 13.34
C ASN A 150 30.16 1.26 14.23
N ASP A 151 30.11 2.25 15.14
CA ASP A 151 28.80 2.83 15.54
C ASP A 151 28.30 3.78 14.43
N ALA A 152 27.88 3.21 13.29
CA ALA A 152 27.10 3.93 12.30
C ALA A 152 25.63 3.91 12.72
N ASP A 153 25.22 4.88 13.54
CA ASP A 153 23.80 5.16 13.80
C ASP A 153 23.10 5.41 12.46
N ILE A 154 22.29 4.44 11.99
CA ILE A 154 21.42 4.63 10.83
C ILE A 154 20.29 5.58 11.26
N PRO A 155 20.16 6.78 10.67
CA PRO A 155 19.08 7.69 11.02
C PRO A 155 17.73 7.08 10.66
N GLY A 156 16.74 7.18 11.56
CA GLY A 156 15.36 6.76 11.28
C GLY A 156 14.90 5.47 11.96
N GLN A 157 15.38 5.14 13.16
CA GLN A 157 14.64 4.20 14.02
C GLN A 157 13.34 4.84 14.52
N THR A 158 12.22 4.50 13.86
CA THR A 158 10.86 4.68 14.37
C THR A 158 10.12 3.35 14.47
N SER A 159 9.21 3.29 15.45
CA SER A 159 8.38 2.12 15.74
C SER A 159 7.35 1.85 14.64
N ILE A 160 6.89 0.60 14.53
CA ILE A 160 5.77 0.18 13.66
C ILE A 160 4.53 1.06 13.86
N GLU A 161 4.34 1.59 15.07
CA GLU A 161 3.26 2.52 15.47
C GLU A 161 3.23 3.83 14.65
N LYS A 162 4.33 4.20 13.97
CA LYS A 162 4.41 5.44 13.16
C LYS A 162 4.18 5.23 11.67
N ASP A 163 4.49 4.03 11.15
CA ASP A 163 4.54 3.80 9.70
C ASP A 163 3.24 3.15 9.16
N PHE A 164 2.42 2.54 10.03
CA PHE A 164 1.17 1.85 9.64
C PHE A 164 0.01 2.03 10.65
N PRO A 165 -0.49 3.27 10.88
CA PRO A 165 -1.56 3.53 11.84
C PRO A 165 -2.91 2.92 11.46
N GLU A 166 -3.16 2.70 10.16
CA GLU A 166 -4.44 2.20 9.60
C GLU A 166 -4.77 0.74 10.00
N TYR A 167 -3.80 -0.02 10.50
CA TYR A 167 -3.95 -1.43 10.87
C TYR A 167 -3.98 -1.71 12.39
N MET A 168 -4.03 -0.66 13.24
CA MET A 168 -4.18 -0.82 14.69
C MET A 168 -5.66 -0.73 15.11
N PRO A 169 -6.19 -1.65 15.94
CA PRO A 169 -7.52 -1.48 16.51
C PRO A 169 -7.56 -0.28 17.46
N GLU A 170 -8.64 0.49 17.41
CA GLU A 170 -8.86 1.66 18.26
C GLU A 170 -8.79 1.27 19.75
N LYS A 171 -7.82 1.85 20.47
CA LYS A 171 -7.74 1.72 21.93
C LYS A 171 -8.73 2.69 22.58
N GLN A 172 -9.77 2.13 23.17
CA GLN A 172 -10.48 2.81 24.25
C GLN A 172 -9.54 2.94 25.45
N GLU A 173 -9.33 4.18 25.91
CA GLU A 173 -8.58 4.47 27.13
C GLU A 173 -9.49 4.26 28.35
N GLU A 174 -9.17 3.28 29.21
CA GLU A 174 -9.58 3.32 30.62
C GLU A 174 -8.38 3.05 31.53
N ASP A 175 -8.16 4.00 32.44
CA ASP A 175 -6.99 4.07 33.31
C ASP A 175 -7.18 3.29 34.61
N LEU A 176 -6.16 2.50 34.95
CA LEU A 176 -5.64 2.26 36.30
C LEU A 176 -6.61 1.82 37.43
N LYS A 177 -6.40 0.58 37.90
CA LYS A 177 -5.99 0.35 39.31
C LYS A 177 -5.26 -0.98 39.53
N LYS A 178 -4.29 -0.96 40.44
CA LYS A 178 -3.46 -2.10 40.83
C LYS A 178 -3.90 -2.72 42.17
N GLU A 179 -3.49 -3.98 42.30
CA GLU A 179 -3.16 -4.74 43.52
C GLU A 179 -4.22 -5.58 44.29
N LYS A 180 -3.77 -6.83 44.50
CA LYS A 180 -3.95 -7.72 45.67
C LYS A 180 -5.24 -8.55 45.83
N THR A 181 -5.10 -9.82 45.41
CA THR A 181 -5.38 -11.05 46.18
C THR A 181 -6.54 -11.08 47.18
N GLU A 182 -7.45 -12.04 46.98
CA GLU A 182 -7.65 -13.09 48.01
C GLU A 182 -8.22 -14.40 47.41
N VAL A 183 -8.29 -15.45 48.24
CA VAL A 183 -8.36 -16.87 47.86
C VAL A 183 -9.62 -17.55 48.40
N TYR A 184 -10.23 -18.41 47.58
CA TYR A 184 -11.04 -19.57 48.00
C TYR A 184 -10.72 -20.71 46.99
N ALA A 185 -10.10 -21.86 47.29
CA ALA A 185 -10.31 -22.86 48.35
C ALA A 185 -11.76 -23.41 48.33
N THR A 186 -12.10 -24.72 48.35
CA THR A 186 -11.38 -26.00 48.52
C THR A 186 -12.39 -27.16 48.20
N SER A 187 -12.09 -28.44 47.93
CA SER A 187 -10.87 -29.27 47.79
C SER A 187 -11.22 -30.64 47.11
N HIS A 188 -10.25 -31.58 47.11
CA HIS A 188 -10.34 -33.06 47.07
C HIS A 188 -10.24 -33.79 45.71
N LYS A 189 -9.41 -34.84 45.56
CA LYS A 189 -8.33 -35.38 46.42
C LYS A 189 -7.36 -36.22 45.57
N GLU A 190 -6.13 -36.37 46.04
CA GLU A 190 -5.10 -37.22 45.43
C GLU A 190 -5.37 -38.72 45.68
N GLU A 191 -4.84 -39.59 44.82
CA GLU A 191 -4.11 -40.79 45.28
C GLU A 191 -3.13 -41.27 44.20
N CYS A 192 -1.89 -41.52 44.60
CA CYS A 192 -0.83 -42.02 43.71
C CYS A 192 -0.80 -43.54 43.73
N PHE A 193 -0.50 -44.17 42.58
CA PHE A 193 0.07 -45.52 42.57
C PHE A 193 1.15 -45.63 41.49
N ALA A 194 2.33 -46.06 41.91
CA ALA A 194 3.40 -46.51 41.03
C ALA A 194 3.70 -47.96 41.39
N LEU A 195 3.85 -48.82 40.38
CA LEU A 195 4.72 -49.99 40.39
C LEU A 195 4.98 -50.41 38.94
N ALA A 196 6.17 -50.95 38.69
CA ALA A 196 6.56 -51.50 37.40
C ALA A 196 6.09 -52.96 37.26
N ASP A 197 6.14 -53.50 36.04
CA ASP A 197 6.84 -54.76 35.77
C ASP A 197 7.04 -54.98 34.25
N GLU A 198 7.89 -55.96 33.92
CA GLU A 198 8.66 -56.03 32.69
C GLU A 198 8.01 -56.85 31.54
N GLU A 199 8.50 -56.53 30.32
CA GLU A 199 8.65 -57.37 29.13
C GLU A 199 7.66 -58.53 28.81
N LYS A 200 7.12 -58.46 27.58
CA LYS A 200 7.39 -59.52 26.58
C LYS A 200 7.65 -58.95 25.19
N ILE A 201 8.88 -59.14 24.72
CA ILE A 201 9.25 -59.07 23.31
C ILE A 201 8.68 -60.33 22.62
N ILE A 202 8.12 -60.16 21.41
CA ILE A 202 8.04 -61.22 20.41
C ILE A 202 8.47 -60.63 19.07
N ASP A 203 9.45 -61.26 18.45
CA ASP A 203 10.09 -60.86 17.21
C ASP A 203 9.16 -60.97 15.99
N GLY A 204 9.44 -60.17 14.96
CA GLY A 204 8.59 -60.07 13.77
C GLY A 204 9.25 -59.36 12.60
N GLU A 205 10.50 -59.74 12.29
CA GLU A 205 11.13 -59.72 10.96
C GLU A 205 11.05 -58.42 10.12
N TYR A 206 12.20 -57.75 9.97
CA TYR A 206 12.39 -56.73 8.93
C TYR A 206 12.14 -57.37 7.55
N HIS A 207 11.18 -56.83 6.80
CA HIS A 207 11.22 -56.90 5.34
C HIS A 207 11.86 -55.62 4.83
N GLU A 208 13.07 -55.75 4.28
CA GLU A 208 13.55 -54.80 3.29
C GLU A 208 12.54 -54.82 2.13
N ILE A 209 11.95 -53.65 1.84
CA ILE A 209 11.29 -53.49 0.55
C ILE A 209 12.42 -53.30 -0.45
N GLU A 210 12.76 -54.38 -1.14
CA GLU A 210 13.68 -54.38 -2.27
C GLU A 210 13.28 -53.25 -3.23
N GLU A 211 14.27 -52.51 -3.74
CA GLU A 211 14.03 -51.61 -4.87
C GLU A 211 13.40 -52.43 -6.00
N PRO A 212 12.21 -52.08 -6.52
CA PRO A 212 11.70 -52.74 -7.70
C PRO A 212 12.67 -52.42 -8.84
N ALA A 213 13.39 -53.46 -9.28
CA ALA A 213 14.29 -53.39 -10.42
C ALA A 213 13.60 -52.75 -11.62
N GLU A 214 14.38 -52.06 -12.45
CA GLU A 214 13.96 -51.25 -13.60
C GLU A 214 12.85 -51.89 -14.46
N GLU A 215 11.59 -51.74 -14.05
CA GLU A 215 10.50 -51.74 -15.01
C GLU A 215 10.67 -50.45 -15.82
N VAL A 216 11.11 -50.63 -17.06
CA VAL A 216 11.22 -49.58 -18.07
C VAL A 216 9.82 -49.01 -18.29
N HIS A 217 9.47 -48.02 -17.48
CA HIS A 217 8.40 -47.09 -17.77
C HIS A 217 8.77 -46.43 -19.10
N VAL A 218 8.11 -46.90 -20.16
CA VAL A 218 7.97 -46.14 -21.38
C VAL A 218 7.22 -44.88 -20.98
N THR A 219 7.97 -43.83 -20.66
CA THR A 219 7.45 -42.51 -20.40
C THR A 219 6.76 -42.09 -21.69
N GLU A 220 5.42 -42.00 -21.66
CA GLU A 220 4.68 -41.38 -22.75
C GLU A 220 5.20 -39.95 -22.88
N GLU A 221 6.05 -39.74 -23.89
CA GLU A 221 6.75 -38.49 -24.10
C GLU A 221 5.70 -37.43 -24.45
N ARG A 222 5.34 -36.61 -23.45
CA ARG A 222 4.26 -35.62 -23.58
C ARG A 222 4.51 -34.77 -24.82
N LEU A 223 3.62 -34.89 -25.81
CA LEU A 223 3.77 -34.20 -27.08
C LEU A 223 3.18 -32.80 -27.01
N SER A 224 3.75 -31.89 -27.81
CA SER A 224 3.13 -30.60 -28.13
C SER A 224 1.87 -30.76 -28.98
N PRO A 225 1.04 -29.71 -29.13
CA PRO A 225 -0.12 -29.70 -30.04
C PRO A 225 0.20 -30.06 -31.50
N TYR A 226 1.47 -29.92 -31.92
CA TYR A 226 1.94 -30.33 -33.25
C TYR A 226 2.36 -31.81 -33.33
N GLY A 227 2.11 -32.62 -32.28
CA GLY A 227 2.52 -34.02 -32.19
C GLY A 227 4.03 -34.23 -32.02
N LEU A 228 4.78 -33.20 -31.60
CA LEU A 228 6.23 -33.22 -31.50
C LEU A 228 6.72 -33.13 -30.04
N PRO A 229 7.79 -33.85 -29.68
CA PRO A 229 8.34 -33.81 -28.33
C PRO A 229 9.07 -32.49 -28.04
N LYS A 230 9.43 -32.33 -26.75
CA LYS A 230 10.22 -31.19 -26.25
C LYS A 230 11.61 -31.19 -26.90
N THR A 231 12.00 -30.10 -27.55
CA THR A 231 13.35 -29.98 -28.11
C THR A 231 14.39 -29.90 -26.99
N SER A 232 15.33 -30.85 -26.95
CA SER A 232 16.55 -30.80 -26.16
C SER A 232 17.77 -30.65 -27.07
N TYR A 233 18.83 -30.04 -26.54
CA TYR A 233 20.17 -30.06 -27.13
C TYR A 233 21.16 -30.43 -26.02
N SER A 234 22.27 -31.07 -26.36
CA SER A 234 23.35 -31.34 -25.41
C SER A 234 24.04 -30.04 -24.96
N GLU A 235 24.65 -30.06 -23.77
CA GLU A 235 25.34 -28.90 -23.18
C GLU A 235 26.55 -28.42 -24.01
N GLU A 236 27.05 -29.25 -24.93
CA GLU A 236 28.14 -28.94 -25.87
C GLU A 236 27.67 -28.20 -27.14
N SER A 237 26.37 -27.93 -27.29
CA SER A 237 25.84 -27.30 -28.50
C SER A 237 26.23 -25.82 -28.62
N LEU A 238 26.81 -25.42 -29.75
CA LEU A 238 27.20 -24.03 -30.06
C LEU A 238 26.00 -23.05 -30.25
N ILE A 239 24.76 -23.51 -30.04
CA ILE A 239 23.56 -22.68 -30.17
C ILE A 239 23.36 -21.91 -28.86
N THR A 240 23.63 -20.59 -28.89
CA THR A 240 23.52 -19.70 -27.71
C THR A 240 22.11 -19.58 -27.13
N THR A 241 21.06 -19.97 -27.86
CA THR A 241 19.68 -20.05 -27.38
C THR A 241 19.27 -21.49 -27.09
N VAL A 242 19.39 -21.89 -25.82
CA VAL A 242 19.01 -23.21 -25.31
C VAL A 242 17.59 -23.60 -25.72
N GLY A 243 17.45 -24.62 -26.57
CA GLY A 243 16.30 -25.54 -26.58
C GLY A 243 14.89 -25.01 -26.88
N VAL A 244 14.66 -23.72 -27.15
CA VAL A 244 13.30 -23.12 -27.11
C VAL A 244 12.35 -23.56 -28.25
N GLY A 245 11.82 -24.79 -28.18
CA GLY A 245 10.86 -25.27 -29.18
C GLY A 245 10.33 -26.69 -28.99
N CYS A 246 9.63 -27.16 -30.02
CA CYS A 246 9.11 -28.51 -30.16
C CYS A 246 9.58 -29.12 -31.50
N GLY A 247 10.17 -30.32 -31.44
CA GLY A 247 10.71 -31.06 -32.60
C GLY A 247 11.63 -30.26 -33.54
N HIS A 248 12.43 -29.33 -33.02
CA HIS A 248 13.30 -28.40 -33.78
C HIS A 248 12.60 -27.52 -34.86
N LYS A 249 11.27 -27.59 -34.99
CA LYS A 249 10.50 -26.94 -36.08
C LYS A 249 9.67 -25.75 -35.61
N TYR A 250 9.16 -25.80 -34.37
CA TYR A 250 8.30 -24.75 -33.81
C TYR A 250 8.95 -24.11 -32.59
N TYR A 251 8.97 -22.78 -32.55
CA TYR A 251 9.56 -22.01 -31.45
C TYR A 251 8.51 -21.64 -30.41
N CYS A 252 8.75 -21.97 -29.12
CA CYS A 252 7.77 -21.70 -28.06
C CYS A 252 7.44 -20.20 -27.92
N PHE A 253 8.41 -19.32 -28.21
CA PHE A 253 8.21 -17.86 -28.12
C PHE A 253 7.28 -17.29 -29.21
N SER A 254 7.10 -17.96 -30.34
CA SER A 254 6.14 -17.58 -31.40
C SER A 254 4.85 -18.38 -31.31
N CYS A 255 4.91 -19.61 -30.79
CA CYS A 255 3.80 -20.55 -30.71
C CYS A 255 2.61 -20.00 -29.89
N ALA A 256 1.45 -19.91 -30.53
CA ALA A 256 0.17 -19.56 -29.91
C ALA A 256 -0.59 -20.73 -29.31
N GLN A 257 -0.24 -21.98 -29.67
CA GLN A 257 -0.99 -23.17 -29.29
C GLN A 257 -0.99 -23.40 -27.77
N ASP A 258 -2.10 -23.91 -27.25
CA ASP A 258 -2.17 -24.37 -25.87
C ASP A 258 -1.30 -25.61 -25.67
N CYS A 259 -0.16 -25.47 -25.01
CA CYS A 259 0.90 -26.46 -24.99
C CYS A 259 1.40 -26.70 -23.56
N THR A 260 1.13 -27.90 -23.03
CA THR A 260 1.52 -28.32 -21.67
C THR A 260 3.02 -28.59 -21.51
N ILE A 261 3.78 -28.68 -22.60
CA ILE A 261 5.25 -28.84 -22.60
C ILE A 261 6.01 -27.58 -23.03
N ARG A 262 5.34 -26.41 -23.00
CA ARG A 262 5.90 -25.12 -23.40
C ARG A 262 7.16 -24.78 -22.59
N GLN A 263 8.27 -24.49 -23.28
CA GLN A 263 9.56 -24.23 -22.65
C GLN A 263 9.81 -22.75 -22.29
N LYS A 264 9.11 -21.84 -22.96
CA LYS A 264 9.23 -20.39 -22.77
C LYS A 264 7.91 -19.71 -23.11
N ASP A 265 7.61 -18.61 -22.42
CA ASP A 265 6.46 -17.76 -22.71
C ASP A 265 6.45 -17.30 -24.17
N ARG A 266 5.24 -17.19 -24.72
CA ARG A 266 5.01 -16.54 -26.01
C ARG A 266 5.32 -15.05 -25.87
N TYR A 267 6.04 -14.49 -26.84
CA TYR A 267 6.26 -13.05 -26.91
C TYR A 267 4.97 -12.30 -27.29
N CYS A 268 4.87 -11.05 -26.84
CA CYS A 268 3.80 -10.16 -27.23
C CYS A 268 3.82 -9.95 -28.75
N ARG A 269 2.64 -10.01 -29.40
CA ARG A 269 2.49 -9.75 -30.85
C ARG A 269 3.01 -8.38 -31.27
N GLU A 270 3.03 -7.43 -30.34
CA GLU A 270 3.51 -6.05 -30.53
C GLU A 270 4.98 -5.84 -30.10
N ALA A 271 5.70 -6.88 -29.68
CA ALA A 271 7.11 -6.76 -29.33
C ALA A 271 7.94 -6.45 -30.59
N SER A 272 8.65 -5.32 -30.58
CA SER A 272 9.60 -4.99 -31.63
C SER A 272 10.79 -5.98 -31.62
N LEU A 273 11.36 -6.25 -32.79
CA LEU A 273 12.39 -7.28 -33.04
C LEU A 273 13.77 -7.02 -32.35
N GLY A 274 13.81 -6.17 -31.33
CA GLY A 274 15.00 -5.89 -30.51
C GLY A 274 14.83 -6.14 -29.01
N ASN A 275 13.60 -6.19 -28.47
CA ASN A 275 13.39 -6.45 -27.03
C ASN A 275 12.12 -7.28 -26.79
N PRO A 276 12.24 -8.60 -26.57
CA PRO A 276 11.10 -9.51 -26.64
C PRO A 276 10.38 -9.69 -25.28
N PHE A 277 9.39 -8.84 -25.03
CA PHE A 277 8.50 -8.96 -23.87
C PHE A 277 7.54 -10.15 -24.02
N SER A 278 7.25 -10.88 -22.94
CA SER A 278 6.23 -11.94 -22.92
C SER A 278 4.80 -11.37 -22.98
N CYS A 279 3.85 -12.20 -23.41
CA CYS A 279 2.44 -11.87 -23.40
C CYS A 279 1.86 -12.09 -21.98
N THR A 280 1.46 -11.01 -21.30
CA THR A 280 0.94 -11.05 -19.92
C THR A 280 -0.28 -11.96 -19.75
N THR A 281 -1.11 -12.10 -20.79
CA THR A 281 -2.28 -13.00 -20.77
C THR A 281 -1.88 -14.47 -20.59
N MET A 282 -0.66 -14.87 -21.00
CA MET A 282 -0.18 -16.24 -20.79
C MET A 282 -0.02 -16.57 -19.30
N HIS A 283 0.34 -15.58 -18.47
CA HIS A 283 0.55 -15.78 -17.02
C HIS A 283 -0.76 -16.00 -16.24
N VAL A 284 -1.88 -15.55 -16.78
CA VAL A 284 -3.22 -15.70 -16.18
C VAL A 284 -4.10 -16.70 -16.93
N LEU A 285 -3.55 -17.42 -17.91
CA LEU A 285 -4.33 -18.26 -18.82
C LEU A 285 -5.06 -19.43 -18.12
N GLU A 286 -4.52 -19.92 -16.99
CA GLU A 286 -5.21 -20.91 -16.15
C GLU A 286 -6.46 -20.33 -15.48
N ASN A 287 -6.42 -19.07 -15.03
CA ASN A 287 -7.56 -18.37 -14.44
C ASN A 287 -8.65 -18.13 -15.49
N VAL A 288 -8.26 -17.72 -16.71
CA VAL A 288 -9.20 -17.57 -17.84
C VAL A 288 -9.93 -18.89 -18.12
N ARG A 289 -9.26 -20.04 -18.04
CA ARG A 289 -9.90 -21.37 -18.22
C ARG A 289 -10.84 -21.73 -17.08
N ALA A 290 -10.51 -21.38 -15.85
CA ALA A 290 -11.34 -21.63 -14.69
C ALA A 290 -12.66 -20.85 -14.73
N GLU A 291 -12.62 -19.62 -15.26
CA GLU A 291 -13.79 -18.72 -15.32
C GLU A 291 -14.55 -18.74 -16.66
N GLN A 292 -13.90 -19.15 -17.76
CA GLN A 292 -14.51 -19.26 -19.10
C GLN A 292 -14.37 -20.69 -19.69
N PRO A 293 -14.97 -21.70 -19.03
CA PRO A 293 -14.88 -23.11 -19.45
C PRO A 293 -15.62 -23.41 -20.76
N ASP A 294 -16.45 -22.48 -21.24
CA ASP A 294 -17.17 -22.53 -22.52
C ASP A 294 -16.35 -22.04 -23.72
N GLY A 295 -15.11 -21.57 -23.48
CA GLY A 295 -14.16 -21.23 -24.55
C GLY A 295 -14.41 -19.87 -25.21
N GLN A 296 -15.07 -18.92 -24.55
CA GLN A 296 -15.31 -17.57 -25.09
C GLN A 296 -14.04 -16.71 -25.28
N CYS A 297 -12.88 -17.14 -24.75
CA CYS A 297 -11.60 -16.46 -24.96
C CYS A 297 -10.83 -17.04 -26.14
N GLN A 298 -10.36 -16.18 -27.05
CA GLN A 298 -9.48 -16.52 -28.17
C GLN A 298 -8.16 -17.24 -27.78
N PHE A 299 -7.70 -17.13 -26.53
CA PHE A 299 -6.53 -17.87 -26.02
C PHE A 299 -6.86 -19.31 -25.58
N ILE A 300 -8.15 -19.65 -25.52
CA ILE A 300 -8.67 -21.00 -25.24
C ILE A 300 -9.22 -21.59 -26.54
N ASN A 301 -10.09 -20.85 -27.22
CA ASN A 301 -10.64 -21.20 -28.52
C ASN A 301 -9.91 -20.45 -29.64
N LEU A 302 -8.93 -21.11 -30.25
CA LEU A 302 -8.12 -20.52 -31.33
C LEU A 302 -8.90 -20.26 -32.62
N ASP A 303 -10.10 -20.80 -32.80
CA ASP A 303 -10.96 -20.48 -33.96
C ASP A 303 -11.48 -19.04 -33.91
N MET A 304 -11.49 -18.42 -32.72
CA MET A 304 -11.81 -17.00 -32.50
C MET A 304 -10.60 -16.06 -32.67
N ALA A 305 -9.39 -16.61 -32.86
CA ALA A 305 -8.19 -15.81 -33.07
C ALA A 305 -8.06 -15.30 -34.51
N GLU A 306 -7.13 -14.38 -34.76
CA GLU A 306 -6.84 -13.92 -36.12
C GLU A 306 -6.09 -15.01 -36.91
N HIS A 307 -6.69 -15.50 -37.99
CA HIS A 307 -6.09 -16.47 -38.91
C HIS A 307 -5.61 -15.80 -40.20
N THR A 308 -4.31 -15.91 -40.50
CA THR A 308 -3.76 -15.51 -41.80
C THR A 308 -3.40 -16.76 -42.60
N LEU A 309 -3.74 -16.79 -43.91
CA LEU A 309 -3.38 -17.88 -44.81
C LEU A 309 -1.89 -18.23 -44.73
N GLY A 310 -1.59 -19.46 -44.28
CA GLY A 310 -0.22 -19.96 -44.13
C GLY A 310 0.48 -19.63 -42.81
N LYS A 311 -0.23 -19.07 -41.81
CA LYS A 311 0.27 -18.87 -40.44
C LYS A 311 -0.60 -19.61 -39.42
N ASP A 312 -0.03 -19.89 -38.26
CA ASP A 312 -0.78 -20.31 -37.07
C ASP A 312 -1.67 -19.15 -36.55
N PRO A 313 -2.80 -19.44 -35.88
CA PRO A 313 -3.65 -18.43 -35.25
C PRO A 313 -2.87 -17.53 -34.28
N GLU A 314 -3.13 -16.22 -34.33
CA GLU A 314 -2.43 -15.23 -33.48
C GLU A 314 -3.39 -14.58 -32.44
N PRO A 315 -3.80 -15.29 -31.37
CA PRO A 315 -4.69 -14.73 -30.34
C PRO A 315 -4.03 -13.55 -29.61
N CYS A 316 -4.78 -12.48 -29.39
CA CYS A 316 -4.32 -11.26 -28.74
C CYS A 316 -5.50 -10.47 -28.15
N CYS A 317 -5.42 -10.09 -26.86
CA CYS A 317 -6.45 -9.29 -26.17
C CYS A 317 -6.77 -7.94 -26.84
N LYS A 318 -5.96 -7.49 -27.81
CA LYS A 318 -6.22 -6.32 -28.66
C LYS A 318 -7.50 -6.48 -29.50
N ASN A 319 -7.78 -7.71 -29.94
CA ASN A 319 -8.94 -8.08 -30.75
C ASN A 319 -10.00 -8.76 -29.85
N CYS A 320 -10.26 -8.22 -28.66
CA CYS A 320 -11.24 -8.77 -27.73
C CYS A 320 -12.47 -7.86 -27.71
N ASP A 321 -13.57 -8.33 -28.28
CA ASP A 321 -14.80 -7.55 -28.48
C ASP A 321 -15.55 -7.26 -27.17
N ASN A 322 -15.24 -7.98 -26.09
CA ASN A 322 -15.76 -7.69 -24.76
C ASN A 322 -14.94 -6.59 -24.09
N GLU A 323 -15.41 -5.34 -24.21
CA GLU A 323 -14.78 -4.17 -23.62
C GLU A 323 -14.57 -4.30 -22.10
N SER A 324 -15.52 -4.92 -21.40
CA SER A 324 -15.53 -5.16 -19.94
C SER A 324 -14.65 -6.34 -19.48
N CYS A 325 -13.95 -7.02 -20.37
CA CYS A 325 -13.16 -8.20 -20.05
C CYS A 325 -11.93 -7.85 -19.17
N GLY A 326 -11.98 -8.21 -17.88
CA GLY A 326 -10.90 -8.00 -16.91
C GLY A 326 -9.58 -8.73 -17.22
N TYR A 327 -9.59 -9.66 -18.17
CA TYR A 327 -8.40 -10.37 -18.66
C TYR A 327 -7.66 -9.65 -19.80
N ARG A 328 -8.13 -8.48 -20.23
CA ARG A 328 -7.44 -7.66 -21.23
C ARG A 328 -6.14 -7.10 -20.65
N CYS A 329 -5.03 -7.31 -21.36
CA CYS A 329 -3.76 -6.73 -20.98
C CYS A 329 -3.77 -5.19 -21.10
N GLN A 330 -2.95 -4.50 -20.30
CA GLN A 330 -2.89 -3.02 -20.30
C GLN A 330 -2.63 -2.43 -21.70
N ARG A 331 -1.87 -3.12 -22.56
CA ARG A 331 -1.62 -2.70 -23.95
C ARG A 331 -2.89 -2.68 -24.81
N SER A 332 -3.83 -3.61 -24.58
CA SER A 332 -5.16 -3.59 -25.22
C SER A 332 -6.03 -2.45 -24.70
N ILE A 333 -6.01 -2.20 -23.39
CA ILE A 333 -6.78 -1.14 -22.74
C ILE A 333 -6.33 0.24 -23.26
N ASN A 334 -5.03 0.49 -23.31
CA ASN A 334 -4.46 1.76 -23.75
C ASN A 334 -4.80 2.11 -25.23
N LYS A 335 -5.09 1.12 -26.09
CA LYS A 335 -5.50 1.38 -27.49
C LYS A 335 -6.92 1.94 -27.59
N VAL A 336 -7.88 1.39 -26.83
CA VAL A 336 -9.25 1.93 -26.81
C VAL A 336 -9.25 3.38 -26.34
N ASN A 337 -8.42 3.69 -25.34
CA ASN A 337 -8.26 5.04 -24.83
C ASN A 337 -7.59 6.00 -25.84
N THR A 338 -6.80 5.52 -26.81
CA THR A 338 -6.15 6.38 -27.83
C THR A 338 -6.97 6.53 -29.12
N GLU A 339 -7.94 5.65 -29.37
CA GLU A 339 -8.93 5.84 -30.45
C GLU A 339 -10.18 6.61 -29.97
N ALA A 340 -10.39 6.72 -28.65
CA ALA A 340 -11.51 7.46 -28.05
C ALA A 340 -11.13 8.80 -27.39
N ALA A 341 -9.86 9.06 -27.06
CA ALA A 341 -9.42 10.31 -26.44
C ALA A 341 -8.69 11.23 -27.42
N ASP A 342 -9.42 12.23 -27.92
CA ASP A 342 -8.84 13.54 -28.23
C ASP A 342 -8.46 14.19 -26.89
N SER A 343 -7.20 13.97 -26.46
CA SER A 343 -6.77 14.23 -25.08
C SER A 343 -6.75 15.70 -24.68
N ASP A 344 -6.85 16.62 -25.64
CA ASP A 344 -6.88 18.07 -25.40
C ASP A 344 -8.28 18.61 -25.04
N LEU A 345 -9.32 17.77 -25.06
CA LEU A 345 -10.72 18.17 -24.79
C LEU A 345 -11.30 17.70 -23.46
N MET A 346 -10.57 16.95 -22.63
CA MET A 346 -11.04 16.64 -21.27
C MET A 346 -11.11 17.92 -20.42
N PRO A 347 -12.27 18.27 -19.82
CA PRO A 347 -12.33 19.35 -18.85
C PRO A 347 -11.36 19.08 -17.71
N LYS A 348 -10.66 20.11 -17.24
CA LYS A 348 -9.71 19.99 -16.09
C LYS A 348 -10.36 20.31 -14.74
N ASP A 349 -11.64 20.69 -14.77
CA ASP A 349 -12.46 20.98 -13.61
C ASP A 349 -13.22 19.72 -13.15
N GLY A 350 -13.29 19.52 -11.83
CA GLY A 350 -13.88 18.33 -11.22
C GLY A 350 -15.37 18.18 -11.51
N LEU A 351 -16.15 19.28 -11.50
CA LEU A 351 -17.57 19.20 -11.82
C LEU A 351 -17.80 18.89 -13.30
N ALA A 352 -17.07 19.55 -14.18
CA ALA A 352 -17.15 19.32 -15.62
C ALA A 352 -16.75 17.88 -16.02
N VAL A 353 -15.74 17.29 -15.36
CA VAL A 353 -15.38 15.86 -15.51
C VAL A 353 -16.52 14.96 -15.04
N THR A 354 -17.05 15.15 -13.83
CA THR A 354 -18.11 14.29 -13.28
C THR A 354 -19.37 14.35 -14.14
N LYS A 355 -19.75 15.53 -14.64
CA LYS A 355 -20.86 15.70 -15.61
C LYS A 355 -20.60 14.98 -16.93
N TYR A 356 -19.37 14.98 -17.43
CA TYR A 356 -19.01 14.24 -18.64
C TYR A 356 -19.12 12.72 -18.44
N ILE A 357 -18.59 12.19 -17.34
CA ILE A 357 -18.69 10.76 -17.00
C ILE A 357 -20.15 10.35 -16.83
N LEU A 358 -20.94 11.09 -16.05
CA LEU A 358 -22.38 10.88 -15.88
C LEU A 358 -23.12 10.79 -17.23
N LYS A 359 -22.75 11.61 -18.22
CA LYS A 359 -23.35 11.59 -19.56
C LYS A 359 -23.00 10.31 -20.34
N GLN A 360 -21.79 9.78 -20.22
CA GLN A 360 -21.40 8.52 -20.85
C GLN A 360 -22.10 7.33 -20.17
N GLU A 361 -22.09 7.26 -18.84
CA GLU A 361 -22.72 6.18 -18.08
C GLU A 361 -24.25 6.14 -18.25
N ASN A 362 -24.91 7.31 -18.40
CA ASN A 362 -26.33 7.38 -18.78
C ASN A 362 -26.57 6.82 -20.19
N LYS A 363 -25.71 7.14 -21.16
CA LYS A 363 -25.85 6.61 -22.52
C LYS A 363 -25.71 5.09 -22.53
N ILE A 364 -24.76 4.54 -21.77
CA ILE A 364 -24.59 3.09 -21.58
C ILE A 364 -25.86 2.48 -20.95
N LEU A 365 -26.44 3.14 -19.94
CA LEU A 365 -27.69 2.69 -19.33
C LEU A 365 -28.88 2.72 -20.31
N ASP A 366 -29.03 3.79 -21.08
CA ASP A 366 -30.07 3.93 -22.12
C ASP A 366 -29.92 2.86 -23.21
N ASP A 367 -28.69 2.53 -23.60
CA ASP A 367 -28.40 1.48 -24.57
C ASP A 367 -28.68 0.09 -23.97
N MET A 368 -28.32 -0.17 -22.70
CA MET A 368 -28.72 -1.41 -21.99
C MET A 368 -30.24 -1.57 -21.91
N LEU A 369 -30.98 -0.51 -21.61
CA LEU A 369 -32.44 -0.55 -21.48
C LEU A 369 -33.18 -0.81 -22.82
N LYS A 370 -32.49 -0.76 -23.96
CA LYS A 370 -33.04 -1.17 -25.27
C LYS A 370 -32.96 -2.68 -25.53
N PHE A 371 -32.14 -3.42 -24.76
CA PHE A 371 -31.95 -4.86 -24.91
C PHE A 371 -32.61 -5.62 -23.75
N ASN A 372 -33.71 -6.32 -24.05
CA ASN A 372 -34.52 -6.99 -23.02
C ASN A 372 -33.89 -8.27 -22.43
N ASP A 373 -32.81 -8.80 -23.03
CA ASP A 373 -32.19 -10.09 -22.64
C ASP A 373 -30.92 -9.93 -21.78
N LEU A 374 -30.66 -8.73 -21.24
CA LEU A 374 -29.50 -8.49 -20.36
C LEU A 374 -29.74 -9.00 -18.93
N PRO A 375 -28.72 -9.55 -18.24
CA PRO A 375 -28.85 -9.96 -16.85
C PRO A 375 -29.26 -8.78 -15.94
N GLU A 376 -30.31 -8.99 -15.13
CA GLU A 376 -30.90 -7.95 -14.27
C GLU A 376 -29.86 -7.28 -13.36
N MET A 377 -28.93 -8.05 -12.80
CA MET A 377 -27.83 -7.55 -11.98
C MET A 377 -26.86 -6.62 -12.72
N THR A 378 -26.69 -6.76 -14.03
CA THR A 378 -25.86 -5.87 -14.85
C THR A 378 -26.55 -4.51 -15.01
N VAL A 379 -27.84 -4.53 -15.36
CA VAL A 379 -28.65 -3.30 -15.46
C VAL A 379 -28.77 -2.61 -14.10
N LEU A 380 -28.90 -3.36 -13.01
CA LEU A 380 -28.94 -2.81 -11.65
C LEU A 380 -27.61 -2.13 -11.26
N LYS A 381 -26.45 -2.77 -11.54
CA LYS A 381 -25.13 -2.16 -11.32
C LYS A 381 -25.01 -0.82 -12.06
N GLN A 382 -25.40 -0.80 -13.34
CA GLN A 382 -25.33 0.42 -14.16
C GLN A 382 -26.24 1.54 -13.62
N LYS A 383 -27.46 1.20 -13.19
CA LYS A 383 -28.37 2.15 -12.51
C LYS A 383 -27.75 2.74 -11.24
N THR A 384 -27.09 1.92 -10.43
CA THR A 384 -26.41 2.39 -9.21
C THR A 384 -25.26 3.33 -9.51
N ILE A 385 -24.44 3.05 -10.54
CA ILE A 385 -23.34 3.93 -10.98
C ILE A 385 -23.90 5.28 -11.43
N VAL A 386 -24.91 5.28 -12.29
CA VAL A 386 -25.57 6.50 -12.77
C VAL A 386 -26.18 7.31 -11.61
N ALA A 387 -26.85 6.65 -10.66
CA ALA A 387 -27.44 7.31 -9.49
C ALA A 387 -26.38 7.94 -8.58
N ALA A 388 -25.26 7.25 -8.32
CA ALA A 388 -24.16 7.77 -7.52
C ALA A 388 -23.48 8.99 -8.18
N LEU A 389 -23.23 8.91 -9.49
CA LEU A 389 -22.68 10.03 -10.27
C LEU A 389 -23.65 11.23 -10.32
N ALA A 390 -24.96 11.00 -10.41
CA ALA A 390 -25.96 12.06 -10.37
C ALA A 390 -25.99 12.77 -9.00
N ALA A 391 -25.92 12.01 -7.90
CA ALA A 391 -25.80 12.58 -6.56
C ALA A 391 -24.52 13.41 -6.39
N MET A 392 -23.38 12.89 -6.84
CA MET A 392 -22.09 13.60 -6.81
C MET A 392 -22.12 14.91 -7.61
N VAL A 393 -22.80 14.95 -8.76
CA VAL A 393 -22.99 16.20 -9.51
C VAL A 393 -23.83 17.20 -8.72
N CYS A 394 -24.92 16.78 -8.08
CA CYS A 394 -25.73 17.66 -7.23
C CYS A 394 -24.94 18.23 -6.05
N ASP A 395 -24.12 17.41 -5.37
CA ASP A 395 -23.30 17.85 -4.24
C ASP A 395 -22.23 18.87 -4.66
N LEU A 396 -21.59 18.65 -5.82
CA LEU A 396 -20.61 19.57 -6.40
C LEU A 396 -21.27 20.87 -6.90
N GLU A 397 -22.44 20.81 -7.54
CA GLU A 397 -23.22 21.99 -7.92
C GLU A 397 -23.67 22.80 -6.69
N ALA A 398 -24.03 22.13 -5.59
CA ALA A 398 -24.35 22.77 -4.32
C ALA A 398 -23.11 23.44 -3.68
N ALA A 399 -21.93 22.82 -3.81
CA ALA A 399 -20.67 23.39 -3.34
C ALA A 399 -20.21 24.61 -4.15
N GLU A 400 -20.42 24.61 -5.48
CA GLU A 400 -20.19 25.80 -6.33
C GLU A 400 -21.23 26.90 -6.11
N SER A 401 -22.47 26.53 -5.79
CA SER A 401 -23.58 27.46 -5.52
C SER A 401 -23.57 28.00 -4.09
N ALA A 402 -22.74 27.43 -3.20
CA ALA A 402 -22.51 27.98 -1.88
C ALA A 402 -21.85 29.37 -2.04
N PRO A 403 -22.38 30.43 -1.40
CA PRO A 403 -21.77 31.75 -1.51
C PRO A 403 -20.33 31.68 -1.01
N GLY A 404 -19.39 31.92 -1.93
CA GLY A 404 -17.97 32.02 -1.59
C GLY A 404 -17.76 33.06 -0.47
N PRO A 405 -16.78 32.86 0.42
CA PRO A 405 -16.59 33.73 1.57
C PRO A 405 -16.50 35.19 1.13
N GLU A 406 -17.28 36.07 1.77
CA GLU A 406 -17.32 37.48 1.41
C GLU A 406 -15.89 38.05 1.35
N PRO A 407 -15.55 38.86 0.33
CA PRO A 407 -14.19 39.33 0.14
C PRO A 407 -13.74 40.12 1.37
N GLN A 408 -12.71 39.60 2.06
CA GLN A 408 -12.21 40.19 3.31
C GLN A 408 -11.90 41.69 3.13
N PRO A 409 -12.26 42.55 4.11
CA PRO A 409 -12.04 43.99 3.98
C PRO A 409 -10.56 44.33 3.93
N GLU A 410 -10.18 45.33 3.13
CA GLU A 410 -8.80 45.82 3.09
C GLU A 410 -8.37 46.42 4.44
N LEU A 411 -7.10 46.21 4.81
CA LEU A 411 -6.55 46.72 6.07
C LEU A 411 -6.48 48.26 6.01
N PRO A 412 -7.23 48.99 6.86
CA PRO A 412 -7.18 50.45 6.86
C PRO A 412 -5.80 50.98 7.29
N ILE A 413 -5.51 52.23 6.95
CA ILE A 413 -4.27 52.90 7.37
C ILE A 413 -4.38 53.32 8.83
N LEU A 414 -3.77 52.53 9.73
CA LEU A 414 -3.80 52.75 11.18
C LEU A 414 -2.60 53.60 11.58
N LYS A 415 -2.83 54.83 12.05
CA LYS A 415 -1.75 55.79 12.34
C LYS A 415 -1.25 55.64 13.77
N ASN A 416 -2.13 55.65 14.77
CA ASN A 416 -1.78 55.57 16.21
C ASN A 416 -2.07 54.18 16.82
N ASN A 417 -1.80 54.00 18.12
CA ASN A 417 -2.10 52.75 18.82
C ASN A 417 -3.60 52.54 19.00
N ASP A 418 -4.37 53.59 19.24
CA ASP A 418 -5.80 53.52 19.57
C ASP A 418 -6.61 53.00 18.37
N GLN A 419 -6.28 53.45 17.15
CA GLN A 419 -6.84 52.91 15.92
C GLN A 419 -6.51 51.42 15.73
N ARG A 420 -5.33 50.96 16.17
CA ARG A 420 -4.95 49.53 16.09
C ARG A 420 -5.76 48.69 17.08
N LYS A 421 -5.97 49.18 18.29
CA LYS A 421 -6.85 48.55 19.29
C LYS A 421 -8.30 48.48 18.80
N GLN A 422 -8.86 49.61 18.35
CA GLN A 422 -10.22 49.66 17.80
C GLN A 422 -10.42 48.73 16.60
N TRP A 423 -9.42 48.60 15.73
CA TRP A 423 -9.48 47.65 14.61
C TRP A 423 -9.43 46.18 15.05
N LEU A 424 -8.66 45.86 16.10
CA LEU A 424 -8.65 44.53 16.71
C LEU A 424 -10.00 44.21 17.37
N GLU A 425 -10.55 45.12 18.18
CA GLU A 425 -11.88 44.99 18.80
C GLU A 425 -13.00 44.86 17.75
N ALA A 426 -12.84 45.48 16.58
CA ALA A 426 -13.77 45.39 15.46
C ALA A 426 -13.65 44.09 14.64
N TYR A 427 -13.09 43.01 15.18
CA TYR A 427 -12.88 41.72 14.47
C TYR A 427 -14.14 41.17 13.79
N LYS A 428 -15.33 41.45 14.33
CA LYS A 428 -16.61 41.04 13.73
C LYS A 428 -16.85 41.64 12.34
N THR A 429 -16.21 42.76 12.01
CA THR A 429 -16.27 43.41 10.69
C THR A 429 -15.48 42.68 9.61
N TRP A 430 -14.65 41.70 9.97
CA TRP A 430 -13.88 40.90 9.00
C TRP A 430 -14.72 39.80 8.33
N GLY A 431 -15.95 39.57 8.82
CA GLY A 431 -16.80 38.43 8.46
C GLY A 431 -16.57 37.23 9.36
N LEU A 432 -17.64 36.50 9.69
CA LEU A 432 -17.55 35.21 10.39
C LEU A 432 -16.88 34.21 9.46
N TRP A 433 -15.78 33.58 9.90
CA TRP A 433 -15.07 32.59 9.09
C TRP A 433 -15.72 31.21 9.17
N TYR A 434 -15.98 30.73 10.39
CA TYR A 434 -16.86 29.59 10.66
C TYR A 434 -17.31 29.60 12.12
N ARG A 435 -18.33 28.80 12.44
CA ARG A 435 -18.76 28.50 13.82
C ARG A 435 -18.62 27.01 14.05
N ASP A 436 -18.07 26.63 15.19
CA ASP A 436 -18.06 25.24 15.64
C ASP A 436 -19.24 25.02 16.59
N GLU A 437 -20.25 24.26 16.14
CA GLU A 437 -21.45 23.98 16.91
C GLU A 437 -21.21 22.96 18.03
N ASN A 438 -20.13 22.17 17.98
CA ASN A 438 -19.84 21.14 18.97
C ASN A 438 -19.25 21.73 20.27
N ILE A 439 -18.56 22.86 20.15
CA ILE A 439 -17.90 23.57 21.28
C ILE A 439 -18.44 24.99 21.52
N ASP A 440 -19.42 25.43 20.73
CA ASP A 440 -20.02 26.77 20.74
C ASP A 440 -18.98 27.89 20.68
N VAL A 441 -18.18 27.90 19.60
CA VAL A 441 -17.14 28.92 19.36
C VAL A 441 -17.29 29.52 17.97
N ASN A 442 -17.27 30.85 17.89
CA ASN A 442 -17.19 31.59 16.64
C ASN A 442 -15.73 31.87 16.30
N TYR A 443 -15.34 31.64 15.05
CA TYR A 443 -14.00 31.96 14.55
C TYR A 443 -14.07 33.08 13.52
N TYR A 444 -13.24 34.10 13.71
CA TYR A 444 -13.00 35.18 12.76
C TYR A 444 -11.55 35.09 12.27
N LYS A 445 -11.29 35.48 11.02
CA LYS A 445 -9.97 35.33 10.39
C LYS A 445 -9.63 36.56 9.55
N TYR A 446 -8.39 37.01 9.66
CA TYR A 446 -7.81 38.03 8.80
C TYR A 446 -6.50 37.53 8.18
N ASP A 447 -6.40 37.54 6.84
CA ASP A 447 -5.20 37.17 6.10
C ASP A 447 -4.42 38.42 5.65
N PHE A 448 -3.18 38.57 6.13
CA PHE A 448 -2.33 39.72 5.81
C PHE A 448 -1.50 39.53 4.53
N LYS A 449 -1.10 40.65 3.90
CA LYS A 449 -0.29 40.67 2.66
C LYS A 449 1.13 40.09 2.82
N ASP A 450 1.64 39.95 4.05
CA ASP A 450 2.92 39.27 4.33
C ASP A 450 2.77 37.74 4.53
N GLY A 451 1.55 37.23 4.35
CA GLY A 451 1.18 35.83 4.56
C GLY A 451 0.93 35.44 6.01
N SER A 452 1.12 36.35 6.98
CA SER A 452 0.67 36.11 8.36
C SER A 452 -0.85 36.04 8.43
N ARG A 453 -1.38 35.34 9.44
CA ARG A 453 -2.82 35.21 9.69
C ARG A 453 -3.16 35.54 11.15
N LEU A 454 -4.19 36.33 11.38
CA LEU A 454 -4.79 36.51 12.71
C LEU A 454 -6.13 35.78 12.77
N VAL A 455 -6.31 34.96 13.80
CA VAL A 455 -7.57 34.30 14.13
C VAL A 455 -8.07 34.86 15.45
N VAL A 456 -9.38 35.11 15.57
CA VAL A 456 -10.04 35.42 16.83
C VAL A 456 -11.04 34.30 17.14
N ALA A 457 -10.86 33.66 18.29
CA ALA A 457 -11.81 32.71 18.85
C ALA A 457 -12.73 33.47 19.81
N GLU A 458 -14.01 33.60 19.48
CA GLU A 458 -15.04 34.24 20.29
C GLU A 458 -15.93 33.18 20.96
N TYR A 459 -16.14 33.36 22.25
CA TYR A 459 -16.92 32.52 23.14
C TYR A 459 -18.08 33.35 23.68
N LEU A 460 -19.28 33.14 23.14
CA LEU A 460 -20.45 33.94 23.49
C LEU A 460 -20.92 33.67 24.93
N GLN A 461 -21.36 34.72 25.62
CA GLN A 461 -22.09 34.63 26.90
C GLN A 461 -21.44 33.73 27.96
N ARG A 462 -20.11 33.73 28.07
CA ARG A 462 -19.40 32.93 29.07
C ARG A 462 -19.57 33.53 30.46
N GLN A 463 -19.67 32.65 31.47
CA GLN A 463 -19.83 33.04 32.86
C GLN A 463 -18.47 33.33 33.48
N ASP A 464 -18.24 34.59 33.84
CA ASP A 464 -17.05 35.00 34.57
C ASP A 464 -17.10 34.45 36.01
N TYR A 465 -16.08 33.66 36.38
CA TYR A 465 -15.95 33.03 37.68
C TYR A 465 -15.97 34.02 38.87
N TYR A 466 -15.48 35.24 38.66
CA TYR A 466 -15.38 36.30 39.66
C TYR A 466 -16.59 37.26 39.63
N LYS A 467 -17.24 37.46 38.48
CA LYS A 467 -18.43 38.33 38.34
C LYS A 467 -19.74 37.53 38.38
N LYS A 468 -20.26 37.29 39.59
CA LYS A 468 -21.56 36.63 39.81
C LYS A 468 -22.66 37.18 38.89
N ASN A 469 -23.34 36.28 38.17
CA ASN A 469 -24.48 36.54 37.30
C ASN A 469 -24.20 37.52 36.14
N LYS A 470 -22.95 37.64 35.68
CA LYS A 470 -22.61 38.37 34.45
C LYS A 470 -22.11 37.38 33.39
N ALA A 471 -22.87 37.26 32.31
CA ALA A 471 -22.41 36.64 31.08
C ALA A 471 -21.81 37.73 30.18
N GLU A 472 -20.62 37.52 29.65
CA GLU A 472 -19.95 38.42 28.72
C GLU A 472 -19.39 37.60 27.54
N ASP A 473 -19.22 38.24 26.37
CA ASP A 473 -18.58 37.58 25.24
C ASP A 473 -17.06 37.67 25.42
N GLU A 474 -16.41 36.52 25.59
CA GLU A 474 -14.95 36.42 25.70
C GLU A 474 -14.34 36.22 24.31
N HIS A 475 -13.15 36.77 24.07
CA HIS A 475 -12.45 36.58 22.81
C HIS A 475 -10.93 36.51 23.00
N PHE A 476 -10.29 35.61 22.23
CA PHE A 476 -8.86 35.36 22.29
C PHE A 476 -8.25 35.49 20.90
N TYR A 477 -7.08 36.13 20.83
CA TYR A 477 -6.38 36.39 19.58
C TYR A 477 -5.28 35.35 19.37
N HIS A 478 -5.10 34.87 18.14
CA HIS A 478 -4.08 33.89 17.78
C HIS A 478 -3.37 34.34 16.48
N LEU A 479 -2.14 34.82 16.59
CA LEU A 479 -1.35 35.34 15.47
C LEU A 479 -0.39 34.27 14.92
N LEU A 480 -0.74 33.70 13.77
CA LEU A 480 0.11 32.85 12.96
C LEU A 480 1.06 33.74 12.14
N GLN A 481 2.09 34.26 12.79
CA GLN A 481 3.10 35.12 12.17
C GLN A 481 4.07 34.31 11.29
N ILE A 482 4.27 34.72 10.04
CA ILE A 482 5.32 34.20 9.16
C ILE A 482 6.68 34.82 9.49
N GLY A 483 7.75 34.02 9.42
CA GLY A 483 9.14 34.48 9.61
C GLY A 483 9.44 35.02 11.01
N LYS A 484 8.70 34.56 12.02
CA LYS A 484 8.85 34.95 13.44
C LYS A 484 10.25 34.58 13.94
N GLU A 485 10.88 35.51 14.64
CA GLU A 485 12.25 35.34 15.13
C GLU A 485 12.24 34.58 16.47
N GLY A 486 12.81 33.37 16.45
CA GLY A 486 13.18 32.61 17.64
C GLY A 486 14.61 32.90 18.07
N TYR A 487 15.04 32.32 19.19
CA TYR A 487 16.34 32.62 19.83
C TYR A 487 17.57 32.41 18.93
N LYS A 488 17.49 31.53 17.91
CA LYS A 488 18.56 31.25 16.94
C LYS A 488 18.09 30.94 15.50
N PHE A 489 16.80 31.02 15.22
CA PHE A 489 16.21 30.61 13.93
C PHE A 489 14.92 31.39 13.65
N LYS A 490 14.49 31.42 12.38
CA LYS A 490 13.18 31.94 11.99
C LYS A 490 12.22 30.79 11.72
N TYR A 491 10.97 30.94 12.11
CA TYR A 491 9.93 29.93 11.87
C TYR A 491 8.57 30.60 11.58
N ASN A 492 7.65 29.82 11.01
CA ASN A 492 6.26 30.25 10.84
C ASN A 492 5.45 29.71 12.02
N GLU A 493 4.80 30.59 12.77
CA GLU A 493 3.97 30.19 13.90
C GLU A 493 2.74 29.42 13.39
N LYS A 494 2.46 28.26 13.99
CA LYS A 494 1.27 27.45 13.71
C LYS A 494 0.20 27.73 14.76
N TYR A 495 -1.07 27.46 14.43
CA TYR A 495 -2.16 27.59 15.40
C TYR A 495 -1.89 26.71 16.62
N ARG A 496 -2.12 27.29 17.80
CA ARG A 496 -2.02 26.64 19.10
C ARG A 496 -2.97 27.38 20.05
N ASN A 497 -3.49 26.68 21.07
CA ASN A 497 -4.42 27.28 22.05
C ASN A 497 -3.69 28.15 23.09
N SER A 498 -2.96 29.16 22.61
CA SER A 498 -2.39 30.23 23.44
C SER A 498 -2.86 31.57 22.89
N THR A 499 -3.38 32.45 23.73
CA THR A 499 -3.74 33.81 23.31
C THR A 499 -2.51 34.70 23.17
N ASP A 500 -2.48 35.50 22.11
CA ASP A 500 -1.56 36.62 21.94
C ASP A 500 -2.11 37.87 22.62
N SER A 501 -1.23 38.66 23.24
CA SER A 501 -1.63 39.91 23.91
C SER A 501 -1.91 41.02 22.89
N GLU A 502 -2.92 41.84 23.15
CA GLU A 502 -3.27 43.01 22.34
C GLU A 502 -2.06 43.94 22.10
N THR A 503 -1.21 44.15 23.12
CA THR A 503 0.03 44.93 23.00
C THR A 503 0.97 44.37 21.91
N TYR A 504 1.16 43.06 21.86
CA TYR A 504 1.98 42.40 20.84
C TYR A 504 1.36 42.51 19.44
N LEU A 505 0.04 42.41 19.33
CA LEU A 505 -0.69 42.60 18.06
C LEU A 505 -0.60 44.05 17.55
N VAL A 506 -0.69 45.04 18.45
CA VAL A 506 -0.52 46.46 18.12
C VAL A 506 0.88 46.75 17.57
N ASP A 507 1.92 46.15 18.16
CA ASP A 507 3.30 46.28 17.66
C ASP A 507 3.55 45.48 16.37
N PHE A 508 2.92 44.32 16.20
CA PHE A 508 2.89 43.61 14.91
C PHE A 508 2.28 44.47 13.80
N LEU A 509 1.08 45.03 14.02
CA LEU A 509 0.38 45.90 13.05
C LEU A 509 1.19 47.17 12.72
N LYS A 510 1.86 47.77 13.72
CA LYS A 510 2.85 48.85 13.48
C LYS A 510 3.95 48.41 12.53
N ASN A 511 4.58 47.27 12.80
CA ASN A 511 5.73 46.80 12.04
C ASN A 511 5.35 46.30 10.64
N LEU A 512 4.13 45.82 10.45
CA LEU A 512 3.58 45.46 9.14
C LEU A 512 3.32 46.71 8.28
N GLN A 513 2.68 47.75 8.84
CA GLN A 513 2.44 48.99 8.10
C GLN A 513 3.72 49.80 7.83
N LYS A 514 4.73 49.75 8.71
CA LYS A 514 6.06 50.33 8.45
C LYS A 514 6.77 49.65 7.27
N ARG A 515 6.70 48.32 7.17
CA ARG A 515 7.34 47.54 6.08
C ARG A 515 6.66 47.74 4.72
N ASN A 516 5.40 48.21 4.71
CA ASN A 516 4.64 48.53 3.50
C ASN A 516 4.73 50.01 3.06
N LEU A 517 5.56 50.83 3.72
CA LEU A 517 5.85 52.19 3.22
C LEU A 517 6.91 52.09 2.11
N PRO A 518 6.69 52.69 0.91
CA PRO A 518 7.76 52.81 -0.07
C PRO A 518 8.88 53.67 0.51
N VAL A 519 10.12 53.20 0.34
CA VAL A 519 11.32 53.96 0.69
C VAL A 519 11.34 55.23 -0.17
N PRO A 520 11.58 56.44 0.38
CA PRO A 520 11.75 57.64 -0.43
C PRO A 520 12.95 57.48 -1.34
N ASP A 521 12.83 57.84 -2.63
CA ASP A 521 13.96 57.82 -3.56
C ASP A 521 15.11 58.68 -3.02
N ASP A 522 16.23 58.03 -2.66
CA ASP A 522 17.46 58.72 -2.25
C ASP A 522 18.08 59.42 -3.47
N LYS A 523 17.63 60.67 -3.63
CA LYS A 523 18.11 61.63 -4.62
C LYS A 523 19.55 62.04 -4.33
N PHE A 524 20.41 61.78 -5.30
CA PHE A 524 21.71 62.44 -5.53
C PHE A 524 22.74 62.36 -4.41
N PHE A 525 23.80 61.59 -4.65
CA PHE A 525 25.16 62.17 -4.64
C PHE A 525 26.00 61.52 -5.74
N ASN A 526 26.27 62.30 -6.79
CA ASN A 526 27.49 62.14 -7.58
C ASN A 526 28.55 63.02 -6.90
N ASP A 527 29.72 62.44 -6.63
CA ASP A 527 31.05 63.01 -6.89
C ASP A 527 32.12 61.92 -6.69
#